data_AF-A0A497G4X1-F1
#
_entry.id   AF-A0A497G4X1-F1
#
_cell.length_a   1.000
_cell.length_b   1.000
_cell.length_c   1.000
_cell.angle_alpha   90.00
_cell.angle_beta   90.00
_cell.angle_gamma   90.00
#
_symmetry.space_group_name_H-M   'P 1'
#
loop_
_entity.id
_entity.type
_entity.pdbx_description
1 polymer ?
#
loop_
_entity_poly.entity_id
_entity_poly.type
_entity_poly.pdbx_seq_one_letter_code
_entity_poly.pdbx_strand_id
1 'polypeptide(L)'
;MISCPICGTTFCALHFDDWWNPNRFSWMRNSWAIAYYCHMHFDKWWDSERFNWNASWALAQNCYKYFDKWWNEDKFNWVSGSSFLAAYCFDRFNTWWDKDKFNWKDSQELAHYCHMYFDIWWNGDKYNWYTGSWTLAQFCAGYFDKWWNKDKFNYTNGAEQLVIHCSEYFDKWWDAKKFNWKDASWALARFCSKHFDKWWNPEKFNPDHIDFLESYCDKYKDKWSILKLYVELSE
;
A
#
# COMPACT_ATOMS: atom_id res chain seq x y z
N MET A 1 1.82 -34.48 -3.53
CA MET A 1 2.76 -33.33 -3.43
C MET A 1 4.17 -33.86 -3.63
N ILE A 2 5.06 -33.09 -4.23
CA ILE A 2 6.45 -33.53 -4.45
C ILE A 2 7.23 -33.28 -3.16
N SER A 3 7.58 -34.35 -2.46
CA SER A 3 8.38 -34.32 -1.24
C SER A 3 9.82 -34.70 -1.56
N CYS A 4 10.77 -34.04 -0.92
CA CYS A 4 12.18 -34.37 -1.00
C CYS A 4 12.42 -35.81 -0.48
N PRO A 5 13.13 -36.68 -1.23
CA PRO A 5 13.40 -38.04 -0.79
C PRO A 5 14.38 -38.11 0.39
N ILE A 6 15.17 -37.06 0.61
CA ILE A 6 16.19 -37.01 1.68
C ILE A 6 15.57 -36.55 3.00
N CYS A 7 14.81 -35.45 2.99
CA CYS A 7 14.31 -34.82 4.22
C CYS A 7 12.79 -34.79 4.36
N GLY A 8 12.03 -35.30 3.38
CA GLY A 8 10.56 -35.32 3.38
C GLY A 8 9.89 -33.97 3.13
N THR A 9 10.63 -32.84 3.19
CA THR A 9 10.11 -31.50 2.97
C THR A 9 9.58 -31.31 1.55
N THR A 10 8.38 -30.76 1.43
CA THR A 10 7.77 -30.38 0.14
C THR A 10 8.52 -29.21 -0.48
N PHE A 11 8.90 -29.31 -1.77
CA PHE A 11 9.70 -28.31 -2.49
C PHE A 11 11.02 -27.91 -1.79
N CYS A 12 11.78 -28.89 -1.27
CA CYS A 12 13.04 -28.63 -0.59
C CYS A 12 14.09 -27.98 -1.52
N ALA A 13 14.44 -26.72 -1.27
CA ALA A 13 15.48 -26.03 -2.05
C ALA A 13 16.90 -26.58 -1.80
N LEU A 14 17.18 -27.17 -0.63
CA LEU A 14 18.52 -27.68 -0.28
C LEU A 14 18.89 -28.93 -1.10
N HIS A 15 17.92 -29.81 -1.31
CA HIS A 15 18.07 -31.06 -2.05
C HIS A 15 17.39 -30.96 -3.43
N PHE A 16 17.46 -29.78 -4.06
CA PHE A 16 16.71 -29.49 -5.28
C PHE A 16 17.01 -30.50 -6.39
N ASP A 17 18.29 -30.80 -6.62
CA ASP A 17 18.72 -31.73 -7.67
C ASP A 17 18.29 -33.18 -7.41
N ASP A 18 18.01 -33.56 -6.16
CA ASP A 18 17.62 -34.93 -5.79
C ASP A 18 16.16 -35.25 -6.11
N TRP A 19 15.29 -34.23 -6.17
CA TRP A 19 13.86 -34.44 -6.49
C TRP A 19 13.41 -33.74 -7.76
N TRP A 20 14.15 -32.75 -8.26
CA TRP A 20 13.75 -31.96 -9.42
C TRP A 20 13.66 -32.82 -10.69
N ASN A 21 12.49 -32.83 -11.31
CA ASN A 21 12.28 -33.43 -12.61
C ASN A 21 11.19 -32.66 -13.36
N PRO A 22 11.55 -31.88 -14.42
CA PRO A 22 10.60 -31.01 -15.11
C PRO A 22 9.49 -31.78 -15.84
N ASN A 23 9.67 -33.08 -16.12
CA ASN A 23 8.67 -33.93 -16.78
C ASN A 23 7.70 -34.57 -15.77
N ARG A 24 8.06 -34.62 -14.49
CA ARG A 24 7.19 -35.13 -13.41
C ARG A 24 6.56 -34.01 -12.58
N PHE A 25 7.04 -32.78 -12.75
CA PHE A 25 6.53 -31.62 -12.02
C PHE A 25 5.13 -31.22 -12.50
N SER A 26 4.20 -31.03 -11.57
CA SER A 26 2.84 -30.55 -11.88
C SER A 26 2.84 -29.02 -12.04
N TRP A 27 3.31 -28.56 -13.19
CA TRP A 27 3.42 -27.13 -13.53
C TRP A 27 2.14 -26.35 -13.27
N MET A 28 1.00 -26.87 -13.74
CA MET A 28 -0.30 -26.22 -13.60
C MET A 28 -0.66 -25.92 -12.13
N ARG A 29 -0.32 -26.81 -11.19
CA ARG A 29 -0.71 -26.64 -9.77
C ARG A 29 0.36 -26.01 -8.91
N ASN A 30 1.64 -26.18 -9.27
CA ASN A 30 2.76 -25.93 -8.38
C ASN A 30 3.75 -24.86 -8.88
N SER A 31 3.48 -24.19 -10.01
CA SER A 31 4.37 -23.13 -10.52
C SER A 31 4.65 -22.02 -9.51
N TRP A 32 3.64 -21.58 -8.75
CA TRP A 32 3.85 -20.62 -7.65
C TRP A 32 4.81 -21.15 -6.59
N ALA A 33 4.73 -22.44 -6.26
CA ALA A 33 5.49 -23.04 -5.19
C ALA A 33 6.97 -23.18 -5.57
N ILE A 34 7.27 -23.53 -6.82
CA ILE A 34 8.68 -23.58 -7.26
C ILE A 34 9.28 -22.17 -7.35
N ALA A 35 8.51 -21.17 -7.79
CA ALA A 35 8.94 -19.78 -7.74
C ALA A 35 9.18 -19.30 -6.31
N TYR A 36 8.33 -19.68 -5.34
CA TYR A 36 8.47 -19.27 -3.95
C TYR A 36 9.64 -19.98 -3.25
N TYR A 37 9.58 -21.31 -3.17
CA TYR A 37 10.51 -22.11 -2.38
C TYR A 37 11.86 -22.31 -3.06
N CYS A 38 11.92 -22.31 -4.39
CA CYS A 38 13.11 -22.68 -5.15
C CYS A 38 13.62 -21.54 -6.06
N HIS A 39 13.34 -20.28 -5.74
CA HIS A 39 13.82 -19.13 -6.54
C HIS A 39 15.36 -19.08 -6.67
N MET A 40 16.12 -19.62 -5.70
CA MET A 40 17.58 -19.71 -5.79
C MET A 40 18.06 -20.64 -6.91
N HIS A 41 17.21 -21.56 -7.38
CA HIS A 41 17.49 -22.48 -8.47
C HIS A 41 16.78 -22.08 -9.77
N PHE A 42 16.40 -20.80 -9.92
CA PHE A 42 15.63 -20.28 -11.06
C PHE A 42 16.12 -20.82 -12.41
N ASP A 43 17.43 -20.75 -12.67
CA ASP A 43 18.01 -21.18 -13.95
C ASP A 43 17.88 -22.69 -14.23
N LYS A 44 17.62 -23.52 -13.22
CA LYS A 44 17.43 -24.96 -13.38
C LYS A 44 16.00 -25.36 -13.69
N TRP A 45 15.02 -24.57 -13.24
CA TRP A 45 13.61 -24.88 -13.45
C TRP A 45 12.90 -23.94 -14.39
N TRP A 46 13.43 -22.77 -14.70
CA TRP A 46 12.71 -21.82 -15.54
C TRP A 46 12.42 -22.40 -16.93
N ASP A 47 11.13 -22.48 -17.27
CA ASP A 47 10.62 -22.87 -18.58
C ASP A 47 9.33 -22.09 -18.83
N SER A 48 9.42 -21.10 -19.72
CA SER A 48 8.32 -20.16 -20.00
C SER A 48 7.12 -20.79 -20.70
N GLU A 49 7.30 -21.97 -21.33
CA GLU A 49 6.22 -22.70 -22.01
C GLU A 49 5.52 -23.66 -21.05
N ARG A 50 6.20 -24.12 -20.00
CA ARG A 50 5.60 -24.98 -18.98
C ARG A 50 5.05 -24.21 -17.79
N PHE A 51 5.62 -23.06 -17.43
CA PHE A 51 5.18 -22.30 -16.27
C PHE A 51 3.70 -21.92 -16.35
N ASN A 52 2.95 -22.14 -15.26
CA ASN A 52 1.57 -21.69 -15.18
C ASN A 52 1.52 -20.19 -14.90
N TRP A 53 1.32 -19.41 -15.95
CA TRP A 53 1.25 -17.96 -15.90
C TRP A 53 0.13 -17.38 -15.04
N ASN A 54 -0.89 -18.16 -14.67
CA ASN A 54 -1.84 -17.72 -13.65
C ASN A 54 -1.17 -17.44 -12.29
N ALA A 55 0.01 -18.02 -12.06
CA ALA A 55 0.87 -17.82 -10.90
C ALA A 55 2.02 -16.82 -11.16
N SER A 56 1.95 -15.97 -12.18
CA SER A 56 3.03 -15.04 -12.52
C SER A 56 3.34 -14.02 -11.41
N TRP A 57 2.38 -13.75 -10.52
CA TRP A 57 2.63 -12.95 -9.29
C TRP A 57 3.78 -13.51 -8.45
N ALA A 58 3.96 -14.84 -8.41
CA ALA A 58 5.03 -15.46 -7.64
C ALA A 58 6.40 -15.21 -8.25
N LEU A 59 6.48 -15.02 -9.58
CA LEU A 59 7.71 -14.62 -10.27
C LEU A 59 8.07 -13.19 -9.90
N ALA A 60 7.11 -12.27 -9.95
CA ALA A 60 7.32 -10.89 -9.53
C ALA A 60 7.78 -10.80 -8.07
N GLN A 61 7.18 -11.57 -7.16
CA GLN A 61 7.53 -11.52 -5.75
C GLN A 61 8.89 -12.17 -5.42
N ASN A 62 9.14 -13.38 -5.94
CA ASN A 62 10.25 -14.22 -5.45
C ASN A 62 11.41 -14.30 -6.46
N CYS A 63 11.14 -14.00 -7.72
CA CYS A 63 12.09 -14.09 -8.82
C CYS A 63 12.34 -12.73 -9.48
N TYR A 64 12.08 -11.59 -8.81
CA TYR A 64 12.29 -10.24 -9.37
C TYR A 64 13.72 -10.01 -9.88
N LYS A 65 14.73 -10.64 -9.25
CA LYS A 65 16.13 -10.56 -9.71
C LYS A 65 16.35 -11.15 -11.11
N TYR A 66 15.43 -11.99 -11.58
CA TYR A 66 15.43 -12.62 -12.90
C TYR A 66 14.40 -12.01 -13.85
N PHE A 67 13.92 -10.79 -13.57
CA PHE A 67 12.88 -10.11 -14.34
C PHE A 67 13.10 -10.23 -15.85
N ASP A 68 14.30 -9.90 -16.33
CA ASP A 68 14.62 -9.90 -17.77
C ASP A 68 14.55 -11.30 -18.43
N LYS A 69 14.57 -12.39 -17.63
CA LYS A 69 14.45 -13.77 -18.13
C LYS A 69 13.01 -14.27 -18.19
N TRP A 70 12.17 -13.87 -17.22
CA TRP A 70 10.79 -14.33 -17.17
C TRP A 70 9.78 -13.32 -17.67
N TRP A 71 10.14 -12.05 -17.83
CA TRP A 71 9.16 -11.05 -18.22
C TRP A 71 8.55 -11.37 -19.59
N ASN A 72 7.23 -11.46 -19.63
CA ASN A 72 6.46 -11.59 -20.85
C ASN A 72 5.10 -10.92 -20.63
N GLU A 73 4.91 -9.78 -21.29
CA GLU A 73 3.75 -8.91 -21.12
C GLU A 73 2.41 -9.59 -21.50
N ASP A 74 2.43 -10.43 -22.53
CA ASP A 74 1.24 -11.09 -23.07
C ASP A 74 0.85 -12.34 -22.25
N LYS A 75 1.82 -12.97 -21.60
CA LYS A 75 1.57 -14.13 -20.74
C LYS A 75 1.29 -13.72 -19.29
N PHE A 76 1.76 -12.57 -18.82
CA PHE A 76 1.61 -12.16 -17.42
C PHE A 76 0.14 -12.04 -16.97
N ASN A 77 -0.20 -12.59 -15.80
CA ASN A 77 -1.51 -12.43 -15.20
C ASN A 77 -1.65 -11.06 -14.52
N TRP A 78 -2.06 -10.06 -15.28
CA TRP A 78 -2.28 -8.69 -14.80
C TRP A 78 -3.29 -8.59 -13.67
N VAL A 79 -4.33 -9.41 -13.66
CA VAL A 79 -5.41 -9.34 -12.66
C VAL A 79 -4.91 -9.67 -11.26
N SER A 80 -4.03 -10.66 -11.12
CA SER A 80 -3.49 -11.07 -9.81
C SER A 80 -2.07 -10.58 -9.53
N GLY A 81 -1.34 -10.16 -10.56
CA GLY A 81 0.08 -9.85 -10.47
C GLY A 81 0.44 -8.36 -10.50
N SER A 82 -0.49 -7.46 -10.82
CA SER A 82 -0.19 -6.03 -10.97
C SER A 82 0.40 -5.40 -9.71
N SER A 83 -0.19 -5.68 -8.54
CA SER A 83 0.32 -5.23 -7.24
C SER A 83 1.76 -5.69 -6.98
N PHE A 84 2.09 -6.92 -7.39
CA PHE A 84 3.43 -7.49 -7.20
C PHE A 84 4.46 -6.88 -8.14
N LEU A 85 4.07 -6.49 -9.37
CA LEU A 85 4.97 -5.71 -10.24
C LEU A 85 5.32 -4.36 -9.60
N ALA A 86 4.31 -3.66 -9.09
CA ALA A 86 4.53 -2.39 -8.38
C ALA A 86 5.41 -2.57 -7.14
N ALA A 87 5.17 -3.59 -6.32
CA ALA A 87 5.90 -3.76 -5.06
C ALA A 87 7.33 -4.29 -5.22
N TYR A 88 7.55 -5.23 -6.14
CA TYR A 88 8.83 -5.97 -6.22
C TYR A 88 9.65 -5.67 -7.48
N CYS A 89 9.02 -5.09 -8.51
CA CYS A 89 9.67 -4.78 -9.79
C CYS A 89 9.58 -3.28 -10.12
N PHE A 90 9.49 -2.40 -9.11
CA PHE A 90 9.38 -0.94 -9.31
C PHE A 90 10.61 -0.34 -10.03
N ASP A 91 11.79 -0.96 -9.88
CA ASP A 91 13.02 -0.57 -10.57
C ASP A 91 13.01 -0.90 -12.08
N ARG A 92 12.00 -1.65 -12.53
CA ARG A 92 11.71 -1.98 -13.94
C ARG A 92 10.40 -1.36 -14.42
N PHE A 93 9.88 -0.34 -13.73
CA PHE A 93 8.59 0.31 -14.03
C PHE A 93 8.38 0.60 -15.51
N ASN A 94 9.34 1.25 -16.18
CA ASN A 94 9.23 1.62 -17.60
C ASN A 94 9.17 0.42 -18.57
N THR A 95 9.50 -0.79 -18.10
CA THR A 95 9.45 -2.01 -18.92
C THR A 95 8.10 -2.71 -18.82
N TRP A 96 7.48 -2.74 -17.64
CA TRP A 96 6.19 -3.40 -17.45
C TRP A 96 5.00 -2.44 -17.44
N TRP A 97 5.19 -1.14 -17.31
CA TRP A 97 4.04 -0.24 -17.16
C TRP A 97 3.18 -0.21 -18.42
N ASP A 98 1.92 -0.65 -18.27
CA ASP A 98 0.85 -0.48 -19.24
C ASP A 98 -0.43 -0.08 -18.51
N LYS A 99 -0.90 1.16 -18.79
CA LYS A 99 -2.08 1.77 -18.15
C LYS A 99 -3.40 1.07 -18.46
N ASP A 100 -3.46 0.29 -19.53
CA ASP A 100 -4.65 -0.40 -20.01
C ASP A 100 -4.66 -1.87 -19.58
N LYS A 101 -3.49 -2.44 -19.28
CA LYS A 101 -3.37 -3.79 -18.69
C LYS A 101 -3.34 -3.80 -17.15
N PHE A 102 -2.77 -2.78 -16.50
CA PHE A 102 -2.65 -2.73 -15.04
C PHE A 102 -4.01 -2.88 -14.32
N ASN A 103 -4.07 -3.72 -13.29
CA ASN A 103 -5.26 -3.88 -12.46
C ASN A 103 -5.43 -2.68 -11.51
N TRP A 104 -6.23 -1.70 -11.94
CA TRP A 104 -6.50 -0.49 -11.18
C TRP A 104 -7.15 -0.69 -9.80
N LYS A 105 -7.70 -1.88 -9.51
CA LYS A 105 -8.13 -2.21 -8.13
C LYS A 105 -6.96 -2.19 -7.15
N ASP A 106 -5.74 -2.39 -7.63
CA ASP A 106 -4.49 -2.39 -6.87
C ASP A 106 -3.70 -1.08 -7.00
N SER A 107 -4.33 0.01 -7.46
CA SER A 107 -3.62 1.26 -7.76
C SER A 107 -2.95 1.91 -6.54
N GLN A 108 -3.33 1.53 -5.32
CA GLN A 108 -2.63 1.97 -4.11
C GLN A 108 -1.16 1.53 -4.09
N GLU A 109 -0.81 0.41 -4.72
CA GLU A 109 0.57 -0.06 -4.79
C GLU A 109 1.43 0.83 -5.70
N LEU A 110 0.83 1.45 -6.72
CA LEU A 110 1.52 2.46 -7.54
C LEU A 110 1.86 3.69 -6.72
N ALA A 111 0.93 4.15 -5.87
CA ALA A 111 1.18 5.27 -4.97
C ALA A 111 2.24 4.93 -3.92
N HIS A 112 2.26 3.71 -3.39
CA HIS A 112 3.24 3.31 -2.38
C HIS A 112 4.64 3.13 -2.97
N TYR A 113 4.78 2.24 -3.95
CA TYR A 113 6.08 1.78 -4.44
C TYR A 113 6.56 2.51 -5.69
N CYS A 114 5.64 3.08 -6.48
CA CYS A 114 5.95 3.73 -7.75
C CYS A 114 5.69 5.26 -7.71
N HIS A 115 5.70 5.90 -6.53
CA HIS A 115 5.44 7.34 -6.40
C HIS A 115 6.44 8.20 -7.18
N MET A 116 7.66 7.73 -7.40
CA MET A 116 8.64 8.45 -8.24
C MET A 116 8.24 8.55 -9.72
N TYR A 117 7.30 7.70 -10.16
CA TYR A 117 6.73 7.70 -11.52
C TYR A 117 5.31 8.28 -11.56
N PHE A 118 4.91 9.04 -10.54
CA PHE A 118 3.55 9.58 -10.38
C PHE A 118 3.01 10.21 -11.66
N ASP A 119 3.78 11.06 -12.32
CA ASP A 119 3.34 11.77 -13.54
C ASP A 119 3.11 10.85 -14.75
N ILE A 120 3.59 9.61 -14.72
CA ILE A 120 3.41 8.62 -15.78
C ILE A 120 2.15 7.79 -15.55
N TRP A 121 1.96 7.30 -14.31
CA TRP A 121 0.83 6.43 -14.01
C TRP A 121 -0.42 7.17 -13.54
N TRP A 122 -0.34 8.41 -13.08
CA TRP A 122 -1.47 9.06 -12.45
C TRP A 122 -2.70 9.15 -13.37
N ASN A 123 -3.82 8.60 -12.90
CA ASN A 123 -5.12 8.73 -13.53
C ASN A 123 -6.22 8.76 -12.46
N GLY A 124 -6.72 9.96 -12.14
CA GLY A 124 -7.73 10.16 -11.09
C GLY A 124 -9.09 9.52 -11.37
N ASP A 125 -9.39 9.10 -12.60
CA ASP A 125 -10.64 8.42 -12.94
C ASP A 125 -10.53 6.90 -12.79
N LYS A 126 -9.34 6.34 -13.02
CA LYS A 126 -9.09 4.90 -12.83
C LYS A 126 -8.62 4.54 -11.41
N TYR A 127 -8.04 5.49 -10.67
CA TYR A 127 -7.50 5.22 -9.33
C TYR A 127 -8.57 4.70 -8.35
N ASN A 128 -8.23 3.67 -7.58
CA ASN A 128 -9.08 3.12 -6.53
C ASN A 128 -9.07 4.02 -5.28
N TRP A 129 -9.93 5.04 -5.30
CA TRP A 129 -10.10 5.97 -4.19
C TRP A 129 -10.58 5.32 -2.89
N TYR A 130 -11.37 4.26 -2.98
CA TYR A 130 -11.99 3.63 -1.81
C TYR A 130 -10.94 3.02 -0.87
N THR A 131 -10.00 2.23 -1.39
CA THR A 131 -8.94 1.64 -0.58
C THR A 131 -7.61 2.40 -0.64
N GLY A 132 -7.40 3.21 -1.68
CA GLY A 132 -6.09 3.83 -1.94
C GLY A 132 -5.91 5.27 -1.44
N SER A 133 -6.97 6.02 -1.12
CA SER A 133 -6.86 7.45 -0.78
C SER A 133 -5.75 7.79 0.23
N TRP A 134 -5.59 6.96 1.27
CA TRP A 134 -4.57 7.15 2.29
C TRP A 134 -3.13 7.04 1.74
N THR A 135 -2.89 6.16 0.75
CA THR A 135 -1.56 6.02 0.12
C THR A 135 -1.17 7.25 -0.68
N LEU A 136 -2.12 7.96 -1.29
CA LEU A 136 -1.83 9.24 -1.97
C LEU A 136 -1.38 10.30 -0.97
N ALA A 137 -2.08 10.42 0.16
CA ALA A 137 -1.71 11.35 1.21
C ALA A 137 -0.33 11.03 1.79
N GLN A 138 -0.04 9.76 2.06
CA GLN A 138 1.22 9.34 2.69
C GLN A 138 2.44 9.40 1.75
N PHE A 139 2.32 8.83 0.55
CA PHE A 139 3.47 8.61 -0.33
C PHE A 139 3.53 9.61 -1.50
N CYS A 140 2.42 10.26 -1.82
CA CYS A 140 2.30 11.20 -2.94
C CYS A 140 1.96 12.63 -2.46
N ALA A 141 2.28 12.99 -1.20
CA ALA A 141 2.02 14.32 -0.65
C ALA A 141 2.59 15.47 -1.52
N GLY A 142 3.78 15.27 -2.10
CA GLY A 142 4.41 16.26 -3.01
C GLY A 142 3.63 16.50 -4.30
N TYR A 143 2.66 15.65 -4.63
CA TYR A 143 1.77 15.79 -5.80
C TYR A 143 0.35 16.19 -5.40
N PHE A 144 0.13 16.72 -4.19
CA PHE A 144 -1.19 17.02 -3.64
C PHE A 144 -2.10 17.78 -4.63
N ASP A 145 -1.59 18.84 -5.24
CA ASP A 145 -2.40 19.65 -6.17
C ASP A 145 -2.82 18.92 -7.45
N LYS A 146 -2.15 17.82 -7.81
CA LYS A 146 -2.53 17.00 -8.98
C LYS A 146 -3.56 15.93 -8.64
N TRP A 147 -3.45 15.31 -7.46
CA TRP A 147 -4.38 14.25 -7.10
C TRP A 147 -5.57 14.72 -6.27
N TRP A 148 -5.45 15.81 -5.51
CA TRP A 148 -6.48 16.18 -4.54
C TRP A 148 -7.87 16.33 -5.20
N ASN A 149 -8.83 15.56 -4.66
CA ASN A 149 -10.22 15.64 -5.07
C ASN A 149 -11.13 15.40 -3.86
N LYS A 150 -11.73 16.48 -3.35
CA LYS A 150 -12.60 16.48 -2.16
C LYS A 150 -13.82 15.55 -2.25
N ASP A 151 -14.27 15.26 -3.47
CA ASP A 151 -15.49 14.49 -3.72
C ASP A 151 -15.17 12.99 -3.87
N LYS A 152 -13.94 12.65 -4.25
CA LYS A 152 -13.47 11.25 -4.39
C LYS A 152 -12.69 10.75 -3.17
N PHE A 153 -12.01 11.63 -2.43
CA PHE A 153 -11.17 11.23 -1.31
C PHE A 153 -11.94 10.49 -0.20
N ASN A 154 -11.46 9.33 0.20
CA ASN A 154 -12.05 8.54 1.28
C ASN A 154 -11.51 8.99 2.65
N TYR A 155 -12.26 9.86 3.33
CA TYR A 155 -11.92 10.34 4.68
C TYR A 155 -11.92 9.24 5.74
N THR A 156 -12.76 8.21 5.62
CA THR A 156 -12.84 7.12 6.61
C THR A 156 -11.48 6.45 6.81
N ASN A 157 -10.74 6.23 5.72
CA ASN A 157 -9.46 5.53 5.76
C ASN A 157 -8.25 6.47 5.56
N GLY A 158 -8.46 7.71 5.11
CA GLY A 158 -7.38 8.62 4.70
C GLY A 158 -7.27 9.93 5.48
N ALA A 159 -8.25 10.29 6.33
CA ALA A 159 -8.25 11.60 6.99
C ALA A 159 -7.02 11.81 7.89
N GLU A 160 -6.61 10.77 8.64
CA GLU A 160 -5.40 10.83 9.46
C GLU A 160 -4.16 11.11 8.61
N GLN A 161 -4.02 10.44 7.46
CA GLN A 161 -2.87 10.63 6.58
C GLN A 161 -2.83 12.03 5.97
N LEU A 162 -3.98 12.68 5.73
CA LEU A 162 -4.01 14.11 5.35
C LEU A 162 -3.44 15.01 6.44
N VAL A 163 -3.75 14.72 7.70
CA VAL A 163 -3.25 15.51 8.84
C VAL A 163 -1.75 15.34 8.99
N ILE A 164 -1.25 14.10 8.88
CA ILE A 164 0.16 13.79 9.10
C ILE A 164 1.01 14.28 7.92
N HIS A 165 0.62 13.94 6.70
CA HIS A 165 1.48 14.11 5.53
C HIS A 165 1.10 15.32 4.65
N CYS A 166 -0.11 15.86 4.80
CA CYS A 166 -0.61 16.96 3.98
C CYS A 166 -1.04 18.18 4.83
N SER A 167 -0.48 18.36 6.03
CA SER A 167 -0.81 19.48 6.93
C SER A 167 -0.53 20.87 6.34
N GLU A 168 0.36 20.97 5.35
CA GLU A 168 0.59 22.22 4.62
C GLU A 168 -0.60 22.64 3.74
N TYR A 169 -1.42 21.68 3.30
CA TYR A 169 -2.61 21.89 2.49
C TYR A 169 -3.91 21.90 3.32
N PHE A 170 -3.82 22.10 4.64
CA PHE A 170 -4.96 22.03 5.57
C PHE A 170 -6.21 22.74 5.05
N ASP A 171 -6.07 23.97 4.57
CA ASP A 171 -7.20 24.79 4.10
C ASP A 171 -7.89 24.24 2.84
N LYS A 172 -7.23 23.36 2.08
CA LYS A 172 -7.81 22.72 0.88
C LYS A 172 -8.59 21.45 1.21
N TRP A 173 -8.15 20.67 2.20
CA TRP A 173 -8.75 19.38 2.52
C TRP A 173 -9.62 19.36 3.78
N TRP A 174 -9.51 20.37 4.64
CA TRP A 174 -10.23 20.38 5.91
C TRP A 174 -11.75 20.35 5.70
N ASP A 175 -12.39 19.33 6.28
CA ASP A 175 -13.85 19.19 6.34
C ASP A 175 -14.24 18.56 7.69
N ALA A 176 -14.69 19.40 8.63
CA ALA A 176 -15.08 18.99 9.97
C ALA A 176 -16.28 18.01 10.01
N LYS A 177 -17.05 17.89 8.93
CA LYS A 177 -18.16 16.93 8.83
C LYS A 177 -17.69 15.55 8.38
N LYS A 178 -16.64 15.49 7.55
CA LYS A 178 -16.08 14.24 7.03
C LYS A 178 -14.92 13.69 7.85
N PHE A 179 -14.26 14.53 8.65
CA PHE A 179 -13.09 14.13 9.44
C PHE A 179 -13.41 13.01 10.44
N ASN A 180 -12.51 12.02 10.54
CA ASN A 180 -12.62 10.94 11.53
C ASN A 180 -12.18 11.44 12.91
N TRP A 181 -13.07 12.14 13.61
CA TRP A 181 -12.82 12.67 14.95
C TRP A 181 -12.45 11.58 15.96
N LYS A 182 -13.12 10.43 15.90
CA LYS A 182 -12.93 9.36 16.87
C LYS A 182 -11.48 8.87 16.86
N ASP A 183 -10.95 8.53 15.69
CA ASP A 183 -9.65 7.86 15.63
C ASP A 183 -8.49 8.83 15.33
N ALA A 184 -8.78 10.03 14.77
CA ALA A 184 -7.73 10.93 14.26
C ALA A 184 -7.67 12.31 14.94
N SER A 185 -8.46 12.59 15.99
CA SER A 185 -8.40 13.89 16.69
C SER A 185 -7.00 14.23 17.22
N TRP A 186 -6.27 13.25 17.75
CA TRP A 186 -4.91 13.45 18.26
C TRP A 186 -3.96 14.02 17.19
N ALA A 187 -4.14 13.59 15.93
CA ALA A 187 -3.29 14.02 14.84
C ALA A 187 -3.46 15.52 14.57
N LEU A 188 -4.68 16.06 14.72
CA LEU A 188 -4.93 17.50 14.54
C LEU A 188 -4.18 18.33 15.57
N ALA A 189 -4.21 17.90 16.83
CA ALA A 189 -3.47 18.56 17.90
C ALA A 189 -1.97 18.56 17.62
N ARG A 190 -1.41 17.43 17.18
CA ARG A 190 0.03 17.28 16.94
C ARG A 190 0.53 17.98 15.69
N PHE A 191 -0.13 17.79 14.55
CA PHE A 191 0.38 18.20 13.24
C PHE A 191 -0.30 19.46 12.68
N CYS A 192 -1.46 19.84 13.22
CA CYS A 192 -2.27 20.97 12.75
C CYS A 192 -2.56 22.00 13.85
N SER A 193 -1.75 22.09 14.91
CA SER A 193 -1.92 23.07 16.00
C SER A 193 -1.91 24.53 15.53
N LYS A 194 -1.21 24.85 14.44
CA LYS A 194 -1.26 26.19 13.80
C LYS A 194 -2.65 26.57 13.27
N HIS A 195 -3.52 25.58 13.04
CA HIS A 195 -4.90 25.76 12.57
C HIS A 195 -5.94 25.48 13.66
N PHE A 196 -5.55 25.50 14.95
CA PHE A 196 -6.41 25.17 16.09
C PHE A 196 -7.79 25.81 16.00
N ASP A 197 -7.85 27.11 15.74
CA ASP A 197 -9.13 27.85 15.68
C ASP A 197 -10.08 27.39 14.57
N LYS A 198 -9.58 26.68 13.55
CA LYS A 198 -10.40 26.15 12.45
C LYS A 198 -10.95 24.75 12.74
N TRP A 199 -10.20 23.92 13.45
CA TRP A 199 -10.61 22.55 13.73
C TRP A 199 -11.15 22.35 15.14
N TRP A 200 -10.81 23.20 16.10
CA TRP A 200 -11.23 23.00 17.48
C TRP A 200 -12.76 22.92 17.60
N ASN A 201 -13.24 21.78 18.11
CA ASN A 201 -14.64 21.57 18.44
C ASN A 201 -14.71 20.64 19.65
N PRO A 202 -15.07 21.15 20.85
CA PRO A 202 -15.08 20.36 22.08
C PRO A 202 -16.15 19.26 22.09
N GLU A 203 -17.21 19.38 21.28
CA GLU A 203 -18.26 18.36 21.17
C GLU A 203 -17.85 17.18 20.29
N LYS A 204 -16.83 17.36 19.44
CA LYS A 204 -16.38 16.34 18.49
C LYS A 204 -15.02 15.76 18.82
N PHE A 205 -14.12 16.54 19.41
CA PHE A 205 -12.78 16.09 19.76
C PHE A 205 -12.85 14.85 20.65
N ASN A 206 -12.10 13.79 20.32
CA ASN A 206 -12.10 12.58 21.12
C ASN A 206 -11.43 12.84 22.49
N PRO A 207 -12.16 12.71 23.62
CA PRO A 207 -11.60 12.86 24.97
C PRO A 207 -10.37 11.99 25.26
N ASP A 208 -10.28 10.80 24.67
CA ASP A 208 -9.15 9.89 24.85
C ASP A 208 -7.82 10.46 24.32
N HIS A 209 -7.86 11.57 23.58
CA HIS A 209 -6.72 12.23 22.96
C HIS A 209 -6.35 13.56 23.63
N ILE A 210 -6.80 13.81 24.86
CA ILE A 210 -6.63 15.10 25.55
C ILE A 210 -5.17 15.43 25.91
N ASP A 211 -4.36 14.41 26.16
CA ASP A 211 -2.93 14.49 26.40
C ASP A 211 -2.17 15.12 25.20
N PHE A 212 -2.68 14.94 23.98
CA PHE A 212 -2.15 15.63 22.80
C PHE A 212 -2.45 17.13 22.80
N LEU A 213 -3.58 17.57 23.36
CA LEU A 213 -3.86 19.00 23.50
C LEU A 213 -2.91 19.66 24.50
N GLU A 214 -2.62 18.98 25.61
CA GLU A 214 -1.63 19.44 26.59
C GLU A 214 -0.23 19.55 25.98
N SER A 215 0.16 18.52 25.23
CA SER A 215 1.51 18.41 24.68
C SER A 215 1.76 19.37 23.51
N TYR A 216 0.74 19.60 22.66
CA TYR A 216 0.93 20.28 21.38
C TYR A 216 0.10 21.56 21.20
N CYS A 217 -0.85 21.84 22.09
CA CYS A 217 -1.78 22.98 21.99
C CYS A 217 -1.82 23.85 23.26
N ASP A 218 -0.72 23.96 24.02
CA ASP A 218 -0.66 24.76 25.26
C ASP A 218 -1.03 26.23 25.06
N LYS A 219 -0.69 26.81 23.89
CA LYS A 219 -1.10 28.18 23.52
C LYS A 219 -2.63 28.41 23.57
N TYR A 220 -3.42 27.34 23.42
CA TYR A 220 -4.89 27.39 23.39
C TYR A 220 -5.52 26.74 24.63
N LYS A 221 -4.77 26.63 25.73
CA LYS A 221 -5.21 25.98 26.97
C LYS A 221 -6.50 26.57 27.56
N ASP A 222 -6.70 27.87 27.41
CA ASP A 222 -7.94 28.55 27.77
C ASP A 222 -9.17 27.99 27.03
N LYS A 223 -8.99 27.46 25.82
CA LYS A 223 -10.08 26.92 25.00
C LYS A 223 -10.41 25.45 25.28
N TRP A 224 -9.39 24.64 25.56
CA TRP A 224 -9.59 23.19 25.73
C TRP A 224 -9.60 22.71 27.17
N SER A 225 -9.11 23.50 28.14
CA SER A 225 -9.06 23.07 29.55
C SER A 225 -10.42 22.72 30.16
N ILE A 226 -11.50 23.35 29.70
CA ILE A 226 -12.87 23.02 30.15
C ILE A 226 -13.24 21.57 29.78
N LEU A 227 -12.88 21.11 28.57
CA LEU A 227 -13.10 19.74 28.15
C LEU A 227 -12.36 18.77 29.09
N LYS A 228 -11.13 19.10 29.48
CA LYS A 228 -10.33 18.28 30.41
C LYS A 228 -11.00 18.12 31.76
N LEU A 229 -11.41 19.23 32.36
CA LEU A 229 -12.11 19.20 33.65
C LEU A 229 -13.38 18.36 33.58
N TYR A 230 -14.12 18.43 32.46
CA TYR A 230 -15.31 17.62 32.27
C TYR A 230 -15.01 16.12 32.23
N VAL A 231 -13.97 15.72 31.48
CA VAL A 231 -13.53 14.31 31.38
C VAL A 231 -13.08 13.77 32.73
N GLU A 232 -12.21 14.51 33.44
CA GLU A 232 -11.70 14.12 34.77
C GLU A 232 -12.80 13.99 35.83
N LEU A 233 -13.90 14.76 35.71
CA LEU A 233 -15.04 14.67 36.61
C LEU A 233 -16.02 13.56 36.25
N SER A 234 -15.88 12.95 35.08
CA SER A 234 -16.76 11.89 34.58
C SER A 234 -16.23 10.47 34.81
N GLU A 235 -14.96 10.34 35.22
CA GLU A 235 -14.29 9.09 35.61
C GLU A 235 -14.48 8.76 37.11
#